data_AF-A0A0D6DWU4-F1
#
_entry.id   AF-A0A0D6DWU4-F1
#
_cell.length_a   1.000
_cell.length_b   1.000
_cell.length_c   1.000
_cell.angle_alpha   90.00
_cell.angle_beta   90.00
_cell.angle_gamma   90.00
#
_symmetry.space_group_name_H-M   'P 1'
#
loop_
_entity.id
_entity.type
_entity.pdbx_description
1 polymer ?
#
loop_
_entity_poly.entity_id
_entity_poly.type
_entity_poly.pdbx_seq_one_letter_code
_entity_poly.pdbx_strand_id
1 'polypeptide(L)'
;MSEKQLISKLSKVGNPFTLLKMFKNVKQFIASHQSDFPKNDVDDKIYLNISGQFYQVNGKHIDPTMPISSGNLVSLSEISVKNLSDMLGLHGNVSLNELFKELRRAKNIKNYQAILEIIDAEFTTNILVTKWTTIGFKTIFGSEG
;
A
#
# COMPACT_ATOMS: atom_id res chain seq x y z
N MET A 1 -10.38 -23.75 13.73
CA MET A 1 -9.76 -22.62 14.45
C MET A 1 -10.79 -22.10 15.44
N SER A 2 -10.45 -21.92 16.72
CA SER A 2 -11.46 -21.60 17.75
C SER A 2 -11.77 -20.10 17.82
N GLU A 3 -12.99 -19.76 18.25
CA GLU A 3 -13.48 -18.39 18.43
C GLU A 3 -12.55 -17.55 19.33
N LYS A 4 -12.00 -18.19 20.37
CA LYS A 4 -10.99 -17.60 21.27
C LYS A 4 -9.67 -17.26 20.55
N GLN A 5 -9.25 -18.05 19.56
CA GLN A 5 -8.05 -17.75 18.76
C GLN A 5 -8.30 -16.60 17.78
N LEU A 6 -9.52 -16.46 17.26
CA LEU A 6 -9.91 -15.34 16.40
C LEU A 6 -9.94 -14.03 17.18
N ILE A 7 -10.57 -14.03 18.36
CA ILE A 7 -10.66 -12.87 19.26
C ILE A 7 -9.27 -12.46 19.78
N SER A 8 -8.43 -13.43 20.15
CA SER A 8 -7.03 -13.21 20.56
C SER A 8 -6.17 -12.60 19.45
N LYS A 9 -6.42 -12.96 18.18
CA LYS A 9 -5.75 -12.33 17.04
C LYS A 9 -6.29 -10.91 16.81
N LEU A 10 -7.60 -10.71 16.90
CA LEU A 10 -8.25 -9.39 16.78
C LEU A 10 -7.82 -8.40 17.87
N SER A 11 -7.70 -8.86 19.12
CA SER A 11 -7.22 -8.04 20.24
C SER A 11 -5.77 -7.57 20.06
N LYS A 12 -4.97 -8.29 19.26
CA LYS A 12 -3.59 -7.90 18.89
C LYS A 12 -3.53 -6.87 17.76
N VAL A 13 -4.59 -6.73 16.96
CA VAL A 13 -4.65 -5.75 15.84
C VAL A 13 -5.22 -4.40 16.28
N GLY A 14 -5.80 -4.32 17.48
CA GLY A 14 -6.38 -3.12 18.06
C GLY A 14 -7.89 -3.22 18.25
N ASN A 15 -8.48 -2.24 18.94
CA ASN A 15 -9.92 -2.12 19.13
C ASN A 15 -10.64 -2.16 17.76
N PRO A 16 -11.70 -2.97 17.56
CA PRO A 16 -12.49 -2.99 16.33
C PRO A 16 -12.91 -1.60 15.82
N PHE A 17 -13.21 -0.66 16.72
CA PHE A 17 -13.50 0.73 16.36
C PHE A 17 -12.31 1.44 15.70
N THR A 18 -11.08 1.16 16.16
CA THR A 18 -9.85 1.69 15.55
C THR A 18 -9.67 1.17 14.13
N LEU A 19 -9.95 -0.10 13.89
CA LEU A 19 -9.88 -0.70 12.55
C LEU A 19 -10.93 -0.09 11.60
N LEU A 20 -12.16 0.11 12.08
CA LEU A 20 -13.21 0.79 11.29
C LEU A 20 -12.83 2.24 10.97
N LYS A 21 -12.29 2.98 11.95
CA LYS A 21 -11.80 4.35 11.75
C LYS A 21 -10.67 4.39 10.73
N MET A 22 -9.70 3.50 10.85
CA MET A 22 -8.60 3.36 9.89
C MET A 22 -9.11 3.09 8.49
N PHE A 23 -10.01 2.13 8.33
CA PHE A 23 -10.58 1.81 7.04
C PHE A 23 -11.31 3.00 6.43
N LYS A 24 -12.10 3.74 7.22
CA LYS A 24 -12.75 4.98 6.77
C LYS A 24 -11.73 6.02 6.30
N ASN A 25 -10.67 6.24 7.08
CA ASN A 25 -9.62 7.21 6.76
C ASN A 25 -8.89 6.83 5.47
N VAL A 26 -8.51 5.57 5.30
CA VAL A 26 -7.85 5.07 4.08
C VAL A 26 -8.78 5.19 2.87
N LYS A 27 -10.06 4.88 3.01
CA LYS A 27 -11.05 5.06 1.93
C LYS A 27 -11.15 6.51 1.49
N GLN A 28 -11.25 7.43 2.44
CA GLN A 28 -11.34 8.86 2.16
C GLN A 28 -10.06 9.36 1.48
N PHE A 29 -8.90 8.95 1.99
CA PHE A 29 -7.60 9.28 1.42
C PHE A 29 -7.48 8.81 -0.04
N ILE A 30 -7.80 7.55 -0.34
CA ILE A 30 -7.74 7.06 -1.72
C ILE A 30 -8.70 7.84 -2.63
N ALA A 31 -9.90 8.15 -2.14
CA ALA A 31 -10.90 8.88 -2.92
C ALA A 31 -10.48 10.31 -3.25
N SER A 32 -9.69 10.97 -2.39
CA SER A 32 -9.19 12.34 -2.61
C SER A 32 -7.96 12.41 -3.52
N HIS A 33 -7.33 11.27 -3.84
CA HIS A 33 -6.08 11.19 -4.61
C HIS A 33 -6.25 10.42 -5.93
N GLN A 34 -7.46 10.47 -6.51
CA GLN A 34 -7.72 9.82 -7.80
C GLN A 34 -6.99 10.53 -8.94
N SER A 35 -6.37 9.75 -9.82
CA SER A 35 -5.77 10.24 -11.06
C SER A 35 -6.48 9.72 -12.30
N ASP A 36 -6.33 10.45 -13.40
CA ASP A 36 -6.87 10.09 -14.71
C ASP A 36 -5.95 9.14 -15.50
N PHE A 37 -4.99 8.47 -14.83
CA PHE A 37 -4.10 7.53 -15.50
C PHE A 37 -4.92 6.41 -16.18
N PRO A 38 -4.64 6.07 -17.46
CA PRO A 38 -5.46 5.13 -18.20
C PRO A 38 -5.55 3.76 -17.50
N LYS A 39 -6.77 3.22 -17.41
CA LYS A 39 -7.01 1.87 -16.90
C LYS A 39 -6.82 0.87 -18.02
N ASN A 40 -6.27 -0.29 -17.69
CA ASN A 40 -6.42 -1.48 -18.50
C ASN A 40 -7.35 -2.44 -17.74
N ASP A 41 -8.27 -3.10 -18.44
CA ASP A 41 -9.15 -4.13 -17.84
C ASP A 41 -8.53 -5.53 -17.93
N VAL A 42 -7.22 -5.61 -18.17
CA VAL A 42 -6.54 -6.83 -18.61
C VAL A 42 -5.93 -7.58 -17.44
N ASP A 43 -5.42 -6.89 -16.41
CA ASP A 43 -4.91 -7.55 -15.22
C ASP A 43 -5.15 -6.78 -13.90
N ASP A 44 -5.10 -7.54 -12.80
CA ASP A 44 -5.16 -7.03 -11.43
C ASP A 44 -3.74 -6.70 -10.91
N LYS A 45 -2.77 -6.39 -11.78
CA LYS A 45 -1.41 -6.05 -11.33
C LYS A 45 -1.37 -4.62 -10.83
N ILE A 46 -0.62 -4.40 -9.76
CA ILE A 46 -0.35 -3.06 -9.23
C ILE A 46 1.03 -2.63 -9.70
N TYR A 47 1.09 -1.45 -10.29
CA TYR A 47 2.31 -0.77 -10.69
C TYR A 47 2.58 0.40 -9.76
N LEU A 48 3.85 0.67 -9.50
CA LEU A 48 4.32 1.84 -8.78
C LEU A 48 5.09 2.75 -9.73
N ASN A 49 4.85 4.05 -9.65
CA ASN A 49 5.70 5.08 -10.25
C ASN A 49 6.32 5.91 -9.12
N ILE A 50 7.64 5.87 -8.98
CA ILE A 50 8.39 6.66 -8.02
C ILE A 50 9.26 7.63 -8.81
N SER A 51 8.88 8.90 -8.87
CA SER A 51 9.61 9.94 -9.61
C SER A 51 10.02 9.55 -11.05
N GLY A 52 9.16 8.82 -11.77
CA GLY A 52 9.40 8.36 -13.14
C GLY A 52 10.03 6.97 -13.27
N GLN A 53 10.43 6.34 -12.17
CA GLN A 53 10.87 4.94 -12.13
C GLN A 53 9.67 4.01 -11.90
N PHE A 54 9.55 2.97 -12.73
CA PHE A 54 8.40 2.07 -12.70
C PHE A 54 8.74 0.73 -12.04
N TYR A 55 7.80 0.24 -11.23
CA TYR A 55 7.92 -1.05 -10.54
C TYR A 55 6.63 -1.89 -10.59
N GLN A 56 6.82 -3.20 -10.73
CA GLN A 56 5.90 -4.33 -10.50
C GLN A 56 5.67 -4.65 -9.01
N VAL A 57 4.46 -4.58 -8.44
CA VAL A 57 4.19 -5.29 -7.17
C VAL A 57 3.85 -6.75 -7.46
N ASN A 58 4.70 -7.67 -7.01
CA ASN A 58 4.57 -9.12 -7.21
C ASN A 58 4.58 -9.84 -5.85
N GLY A 59 3.39 -10.19 -5.33
CA GLY A 59 3.32 -10.88 -4.04
C GLY A 59 3.81 -9.97 -2.91
N LYS A 60 4.93 -10.39 -2.34
CA LYS A 60 5.61 -9.72 -1.22
C LYS A 60 6.83 -8.90 -1.68
N HIS A 61 7.05 -8.79 -2.99
CA HIS A 61 8.18 -8.15 -3.63
C HIS A 61 7.76 -7.00 -4.56
N ILE A 62 8.69 -6.09 -4.80
CA ILE A 62 8.60 -5.02 -5.77
C ILE A 62 9.79 -5.13 -6.72
N ASP A 63 9.49 -5.32 -8.00
CA ASP A 63 10.50 -5.54 -9.04
C ASP A 63 10.51 -4.36 -10.02
N PRO A 64 11.67 -3.90 -10.52
CA PRO A 64 11.72 -2.92 -11.60
C PRO A 64 10.96 -3.41 -12.83
N THR A 65 10.28 -2.50 -13.53
CA THR A 65 9.58 -2.82 -14.78
C THR A 65 9.69 -1.68 -15.79
N MET A 66 9.36 -1.97 -17.04
CA MET A 66 9.31 -0.94 -18.08
C MET A 66 8.15 0.05 -17.81
N PRO A 67 8.26 1.31 -18.27
CA PRO A 67 7.16 2.26 -18.20
C PRO A 67 5.89 1.71 -18.84
N ILE A 68 4.75 1.93 -18.16
CA ILE A 68 3.43 1.53 -18.65
C ILE A 68 2.60 2.74 -19.07
N SER A 69 1.76 2.57 -20.08
CA SER A 69 0.82 3.60 -20.54
C SER A 69 -0.61 3.42 -20.01
N SER A 70 -0.92 2.24 -19.44
CA SER A 70 -2.21 1.94 -18.82
C SER A 70 -2.09 0.80 -17.79
N GLY A 71 -2.94 0.79 -16.76
CA GLY A 71 -2.97 -0.23 -15.71
C GLY A 71 -3.39 0.31 -14.34
N ASN A 72 -3.28 -0.49 -13.28
CA ASN A 72 -3.52 -0.03 -11.91
C ASN A 72 -2.24 0.62 -11.37
N LEU A 73 -2.22 1.95 -11.31
CA LEU A 73 -1.03 2.72 -10.95
C LEU A 73 -1.19 3.38 -9.58
N VAL A 74 -0.11 3.33 -8.80
CA VAL A 74 0.12 4.17 -7.62
C VAL A 74 1.37 4.99 -7.87
N SER A 75 1.29 6.30 -7.73
CA SER A 75 2.44 7.20 -7.88
C SER A 75 2.82 7.81 -6.53
N LEU A 76 4.12 7.98 -6.32
CA LEU A 76 4.74 8.59 -5.15
C LEU A 76 5.97 9.38 -5.59
N SER A 77 6.43 10.32 -4.76
CA SER A 77 7.74 10.95 -4.93
C SER A 77 8.84 10.19 -4.19
N GLU A 78 10.08 10.37 -4.63
CA GLU A 78 11.27 9.93 -3.87
C GLU A 78 11.33 10.53 -2.47
N ILE A 79 10.87 11.77 -2.28
CA ILE A 79 10.82 12.44 -0.98
C ILE A 79 9.86 11.70 -0.04
N SER A 80 8.69 11.30 -0.52
CA SER A 80 7.73 10.51 0.26
C SER A 80 8.31 9.16 0.65
N VAL A 81 9.00 8.47 -0.27
CA VAL A 81 9.68 7.19 0.00
C VAL A 81 10.76 7.34 1.07
N LYS A 82 11.56 8.42 0.99
CA LYS A 82 12.58 8.75 1.98
C LYS A 82 11.96 9.02 3.35
N ASN A 83 10.95 9.87 3.42
CA ASN A 83 10.28 10.23 4.68
C ASN A 83 9.61 9.01 5.34
N LEU A 84 9.03 8.10 4.55
CA LEU A 84 8.51 6.82 5.06
C LEU A 84 9.62 5.95 5.64
N SER A 85 10.78 5.90 4.99
CA SER A 85 11.92 5.12 5.47
C SER A 85 12.44 5.68 6.81
N ASP A 86 12.62 7.00 6.88
CA ASP A 86 13.03 7.72 8.10
C ASP A 86 12.04 7.47 9.26
N MET A 87 10.74 7.56 8.98
CA MET A 87 9.66 7.30 9.96
C MET A 87 9.64 5.86 10.49
N LEU A 88 10.05 4.89 9.67
CA LEU A 88 10.14 3.48 10.05
C LEU A 88 11.49 3.11 10.69
N GLY A 89 12.39 4.07 10.88
CA GLY A 89 13.73 3.85 11.43
C GLY A 89 14.63 3.06 10.49
N LEU A 90 14.35 3.12 9.18
CA LEU A 90 15.17 2.52 8.14
C LEU A 90 16.23 3.55 7.74
N HIS A 91 17.49 3.28 8.09
CA HIS A 91 18.61 4.19 7.84
C HIS A 91 19.55 3.64 6.77
N GLY A 92 20.16 4.53 5.99
CA GLY A 92 21.09 4.17 4.93
C GLY A 92 20.42 3.96 3.57
N ASN A 93 21.05 3.17 2.70
CA ASN A 93 20.58 2.94 1.34
C ASN A 93 19.51 1.83 1.32
N VAL A 94 18.32 2.15 1.85
CA VAL A 94 17.21 1.22 2.07
C VAL A 94 16.57 0.88 0.72
N SER A 95 16.40 -0.41 0.45
CA SER A 95 15.71 -0.85 -0.76
C SER A 95 14.19 -0.67 -0.65
N LEU A 96 13.52 -0.45 -1.79
CA LEU A 96 12.06 -0.37 -1.86
C LEU A 96 11.38 -1.65 -1.31
N ASN A 97 12.03 -2.80 -1.48
CA ASN A 97 11.58 -4.07 -0.92
C ASN A 97 11.65 -4.11 0.62
N GLU A 98 12.68 -3.53 1.23
CA GLU A 98 12.78 -3.43 2.69
C GLU A 98 11.72 -2.49 3.26
N LEU A 99 11.50 -1.34 2.62
CA LEU A 99 10.42 -0.43 2.97
C LEU A 99 9.06 -1.13 2.89
N PHE A 100 8.77 -1.80 1.77
CA PHE A 100 7.52 -2.54 1.58
C PHE A 100 7.33 -3.67 2.58
N LYS A 101 8.41 -4.34 2.98
CA LYS A 101 8.39 -5.34 4.05
C LYS A 101 8.03 -4.74 5.40
N GLU A 102 8.62 -3.60 5.79
CA GLU A 102 8.28 -2.95 7.06
C GLU A 102 6.86 -2.40 7.07
N LEU A 103 6.39 -1.76 6.00
CA LEU A 103 5.03 -1.21 5.90
C LEU A 103 3.94 -2.27 6.15
N ARG A 104 4.19 -3.53 5.75
CA ARG A 104 3.25 -4.65 5.95
C ARG A 104 3.23 -5.22 7.36
N ARG A 105 4.18 -4.86 8.23
CA ARG A 105 4.25 -5.44 9.59
C ARG A 105 3.12 -4.90 10.46
N ALA A 106 2.46 -5.80 11.18
CA ALA A 106 1.33 -5.46 12.06
C ALA A 106 1.66 -4.38 13.11
N LYS A 107 2.92 -4.29 13.57
CA LYS A 107 3.37 -3.23 14.49
C LYS A 107 3.18 -1.81 13.91
N ASN A 108 3.26 -1.68 12.58
CA ASN A 108 3.21 -0.41 11.87
C ASN A 108 1.77 -0.06 11.41
N ILE A 109 0.81 -0.96 11.58
CA ILE A 109 -0.62 -0.66 11.37
C ILE A 109 -1.05 0.53 12.23
N LYS A 110 -0.51 0.66 13.44
CA LYS A 110 -0.81 1.81 14.32
C LYS A 110 -0.31 3.16 13.78
N ASN A 111 0.66 3.14 12.86
CA ASN A 111 1.27 4.33 12.28
C ASN A 111 0.57 4.79 10.98
N TYR A 112 -0.58 4.19 10.62
CA TYR A 112 -1.23 4.46 9.34
C TYR A 112 -1.52 5.94 9.11
N GLN A 113 -1.89 6.72 10.13
CA GLN A 113 -2.18 8.15 9.97
C GLN A 113 -0.93 8.91 9.51
N ALA A 114 0.19 8.70 10.20
CA ALA A 114 1.45 9.32 9.84
C ALA A 114 1.97 8.82 8.47
N ILE A 115 1.70 7.56 8.08
CA ILE A 115 1.98 7.09 6.71
C ILE A 115 1.18 7.92 5.69
N LEU A 116 -0.13 8.09 5.90
CA LEU A 116 -0.99 8.86 5.00
C LEU A 116 -0.53 10.32 4.93
N GLU A 117 -0.23 10.95 6.06
CA GLU A 117 0.25 12.34 6.14
C GLU A 117 1.57 12.54 5.39
N ILE A 118 2.51 11.59 5.47
CA ILE A 118 3.80 11.67 4.77
C ILE A 118 3.64 11.63 3.25
N ILE A 119 2.67 10.86 2.75
CA ILE A 119 2.50 10.66 1.31
C ILE A 119 1.43 11.56 0.68
N ASP A 120 0.62 12.25 1.48
CA ASP A 120 -0.57 13.01 1.06
C ASP A 120 -0.31 13.92 -0.15
N ALA A 121 0.73 14.75 -0.09
CA ALA A 121 1.00 15.73 -1.14
C ALA A 121 1.32 15.12 -2.53
N GLU A 122 1.88 13.90 -2.56
CA GLU A 122 2.50 13.31 -3.77
C GLU A 122 1.86 11.99 -4.18
N PHE A 123 0.98 11.44 -3.34
CA PHE A 123 0.29 10.19 -3.61
C PHE A 123 -0.80 10.41 -4.65
N THR A 124 -0.80 9.61 -5.70
CA THR A 124 -1.94 9.51 -6.61
C THR A 124 -2.20 8.08 -7.03
N THR A 125 -3.45 7.77 -7.39
CA THR A 125 -3.80 6.44 -7.87
C THR A 125 -5.03 6.48 -8.77
N ASN A 126 -5.12 5.62 -9.77
CA ASN A 126 -6.36 5.40 -10.53
C ASN A 126 -7.18 4.21 -9.99
N ILE A 127 -6.71 3.56 -8.93
CA ILE A 127 -7.36 2.40 -8.32
C ILE A 127 -8.53 2.91 -7.47
N LEU A 128 -9.74 2.47 -7.82
CA LEU A 128 -10.94 2.80 -7.08
C LEU A 128 -10.92 2.13 -5.71
N VAL A 129 -11.37 2.85 -4.68
CA VAL A 129 -11.53 2.36 -3.29
C VAL A 129 -12.17 0.97 -3.21
N THR A 130 -13.16 0.71 -4.07
CA THR A 130 -13.87 -0.57 -4.14
C THR A 130 -12.99 -1.74 -4.60
N LYS A 131 -11.97 -1.47 -5.44
CA LYS A 131 -11.04 -2.47 -5.95
C LYS A 131 -9.81 -2.67 -5.07
N TRP A 132 -9.43 -1.72 -4.22
CA TRP A 132 -8.23 -1.80 -3.37
C TRP A 132 -8.18 -3.05 -2.49
N THR A 133 -9.30 -3.44 -1.89
CA THR A 133 -9.36 -4.64 -1.05
C THR A 133 -9.18 -5.91 -1.87
N THR A 134 -9.75 -5.96 -3.08
CA THR A 134 -9.70 -7.15 -3.94
C THR A 134 -8.34 -7.29 -4.62
N ILE A 135 -7.83 -6.21 -5.22
CA ILE A 135 -6.53 -6.19 -5.88
C ILE A 135 -5.44 -6.39 -4.84
N GLY A 136 -5.42 -5.60 -3.74
CA GLY A 136 -4.40 -5.74 -2.71
C GLY A 136 -4.36 -7.14 -2.07
N PHE A 137 -5.52 -7.76 -1.84
CA PHE A 137 -5.56 -9.13 -1.33
C PHE A 137 -5.03 -10.15 -2.34
N LYS A 138 -5.45 -10.07 -3.61
CA LYS A 138 -4.93 -10.94 -4.68
C LYS A 138 -3.44 -10.75 -4.90
N THR A 139 -2.96 -9.51 -4.94
CA THR A 139 -1.54 -9.21 -5.17
C THR A 139 -0.68 -9.73 -4.02
N ILE A 140 -1.11 -9.64 -2.76
CA ILE A 140 -0.29 -10.03 -1.60
C ILE A 140 -0.40 -11.53 -1.26
N PHE A 141 -1.58 -12.13 -1.46
CA PHE A 141 -1.89 -13.50 -1.01
C PHE A 141 -2.27 -14.46 -2.14
N GLY A 142 -2.60 -13.96 -3.33
CA GLY A 142 -3.04 -14.78 -4.46
C GLY A 142 -1.89 -15.40 -5.27
N SER A 143 -0.64 -15.05 -4.98
CA SER A 143 0.55 -15.64 -5.61
C SER A 143 1.14 -16.84 -4.83
N GLU A 144 0.42 -17.39 -3.86
CA GLU A 144 0.74 -18.71 -3.28
C GLU A 144 -0.04 -19.78 -4.08
N GLY A 145 0.49 -20.12 -5.25
CA GLY A 145 0.06 -21.23 -6.11
C GLY A 145 1.28 -21.94 -6.67
#